data_AF-A0A9E4II82-F1
#
_entry.id   AF-A0A9E4II82-F1
#
_cell.length_a   1.000
_cell.length_b   1.000
_cell.length_c   1.000
_cell.angle_alpha   90.00
_cell.angle_beta   90.00
_cell.angle_gamma   90.00
#
_symmetry.space_group_name_H-M   'P 1'
#
loop_
_entity.id
_entity.type
_entity.pdbx_description
1 polymer ?
#
loop_
_entity_poly.entity_id
_entity_poly.type
_entity_poly.pdbx_seq_one_letter_code
_entity_poly.pdbx_strand_id
1 'polypeptide(L)'
;MSDSATLLNIDYHSWLQAFRGISRATDKRTFLTSGLPRSGAGNSAPILNYETGPAIAAALVMANMNSLPLDWAARLSVGGTNMNFFIVKQLPVFPPEAYLQRPHPHMETYAELIVPRVLELVYTVTEDLQGFARDLGYDGPPFPWDGDRRHRIQSELDAIFARMYRLDRSDLEWILDPSPPSLSFSVLQENELAEFSEYRTKLLVLQAFDQLTQGDPPTLQGAEAKL
;
A
#
# COMPACT_ATOMS: atom_id res chain seq x y z
N MET A 1 16.88 41.40 23.68
CA MET A 1 17.69 40.44 22.90
C MET A 1 16.78 39.26 22.66
N SER A 2 16.24 39.21 21.45
CA SER A 2 15.11 38.36 21.04
C SER A 2 15.52 36.90 20.90
N ASP A 3 14.62 36.02 21.33
CA ASP A 3 14.62 34.58 21.07
C ASP A 3 14.97 34.26 19.62
N SER A 4 16.12 33.62 19.43
CA SER A 4 16.56 33.07 18.14
C SER A 4 16.41 31.54 18.09
N ALA A 5 15.53 30.97 18.93
CA ALA A 5 15.33 29.52 19.05
C ALA A 5 13.93 29.04 18.65
N THR A 6 13.09 29.88 18.04
CA THR A 6 11.69 29.54 17.69
C THR A 6 11.45 29.56 16.17
N LEU A 7 12.41 29.10 15.36
CA LEU A 7 12.29 29.11 13.89
C LEU A 7 12.39 27.75 13.17
N LEU A 8 12.38 26.62 13.87
CA LEU A 8 12.35 25.30 13.22
C LEU A 8 11.51 24.24 13.96
N ASN A 9 10.42 24.64 14.63
CA ASN A 9 9.36 23.68 14.97
C ASN A 9 8.52 23.40 13.72
N ILE A 10 9.15 22.78 12.72
CA ILE A 10 8.42 22.08 11.69
C ILE A 10 8.19 20.69 12.27
N ASP A 11 6.95 20.43 12.62
CA ASP A 11 6.50 19.15 13.17
C ASP A 11 6.58 18.11 12.03
N TYR A 12 7.79 17.58 11.83
CA TYR A 12 8.01 16.56 10.83
C TYR A 12 7.59 15.22 11.40
N HIS A 13 6.85 14.44 10.61
CA HIS A 13 6.55 13.04 10.92
C HIS A 13 7.82 12.31 11.41
N SER A 14 7.68 11.51 12.47
CA SER A 14 8.77 10.73 13.05
C SER A 14 9.26 9.60 12.15
N TRP A 15 8.66 9.48 10.97
CA TRP A 15 8.89 8.46 9.96
C TRP A 15 8.92 9.11 8.57
N LEU A 16 9.47 8.37 7.60
CA LEU A 16 9.61 8.76 6.20
C LEU A 16 8.98 7.69 5.34
N GLN A 17 8.47 8.06 4.16
CA GLN A 17 8.15 7.10 3.12
C GLN A 17 9.23 7.11 2.05
N ALA A 18 9.77 5.94 1.73
CA ALA A 18 10.70 5.77 0.62
C ALA A 18 10.10 4.85 -0.44
N PHE A 19 10.50 5.03 -1.69
CA PHE A 19 10.21 4.07 -2.75
C PHE A 19 11.49 3.38 -3.23
N ARG A 20 11.34 2.20 -3.83
CA ARG A 20 12.47 1.46 -4.39
C ARG A 20 12.90 2.09 -5.72
N GLY A 21 14.10 2.67 -5.76
CA GLY A 21 14.63 3.36 -6.95
C GLY A 21 15.04 2.44 -8.11
N ILE A 22 15.14 1.12 -7.87
CA ILE A 22 15.55 0.12 -8.87
C ILE A 22 14.48 -0.97 -8.98
N SER A 23 13.97 -1.23 -10.18
CA SER A 23 13.00 -2.27 -10.50
C SER A 23 13.50 -3.13 -11.66
N ARG A 24 13.86 -4.38 -11.40
CA ARG A 24 14.38 -5.32 -12.41
C ARG A 24 13.24 -6.14 -13.04
N ALA A 25 13.50 -6.72 -14.21
CA ALA A 25 12.56 -7.63 -14.87
C ALA A 25 12.25 -8.89 -14.03
N THR A 26 13.16 -9.27 -13.13
CA THR A 26 13.02 -10.42 -12.22
C THR A 26 12.34 -10.07 -10.89
N ASP A 27 11.94 -8.83 -10.66
CA ASP A 27 11.27 -8.45 -9.42
C ASP A 27 9.77 -8.80 -9.51
N LYS A 28 9.21 -9.35 -8.42
CA LYS A 28 7.77 -9.71 -8.33
C LYS A 28 6.83 -8.52 -8.56
N ARG A 29 7.32 -7.32 -8.26
CA ARG A 29 6.59 -6.04 -8.25
C ARG A 29 7.46 -4.99 -8.93
N THR A 30 6.86 -4.06 -9.65
CA THR A 30 7.60 -2.95 -10.28
C THR A 30 7.81 -1.79 -9.32
N PHE A 31 6.76 -1.37 -8.62
CA PHE A 31 6.78 -0.22 -7.73
C PHE A 31 6.40 -0.64 -6.32
N LEU A 32 7.24 -0.27 -5.36
CA LEU A 32 7.06 -0.56 -3.94
C LEU A 32 7.50 0.64 -3.12
N THR A 33 6.76 0.89 -2.05
CA THR A 33 7.11 1.93 -1.07
C THR A 33 7.04 1.37 0.35
N SER A 34 7.83 1.94 1.25
CA SER A 34 7.89 1.53 2.65
C SER A 34 7.91 2.74 3.56
N GLY A 35 7.23 2.63 4.70
CA GLY A 35 7.51 3.46 5.87
C GLY A 35 8.86 3.08 6.45
N LEU A 36 9.61 4.07 6.90
CA LEU A 36 10.91 3.96 7.53
C LEU A 36 10.94 4.88 8.75
N PRO A 37 11.67 4.53 9.82
CA PRO A 37 12.00 5.50 10.86
C PRO A 37 12.72 6.71 10.23
N ARG A 38 12.61 7.88 10.85
CA ARG A 38 13.29 9.08 10.35
C ARG A 38 14.82 8.95 10.48
N SER A 39 15.44 8.43 9.43
CA SER A 39 16.88 8.17 9.33
C SER A 39 17.44 8.58 7.96
N GLY A 40 18.77 8.53 7.81
CA GLY A 40 19.40 8.72 6.50
C GLY A 40 18.97 7.65 5.50
N ALA A 41 18.71 8.06 4.25
CA ALA A 41 18.37 7.18 3.15
C ALA A 41 19.42 7.23 2.03
N GLY A 42 19.74 6.08 1.46
CA GLY A 42 20.63 5.99 0.31
C GLY A 42 19.95 6.41 -1.00
N ASN A 43 20.72 6.67 -2.04
CA ASN A 43 20.22 7.12 -3.34
C ASN A 43 19.17 6.17 -3.96
N SER A 44 19.27 4.87 -3.72
CA SER A 44 18.33 3.86 -4.23
C SER A 44 17.03 3.74 -3.42
N ALA A 45 16.88 4.53 -2.36
CA ALA A 45 15.65 4.66 -1.56
C ALA A 45 15.19 6.13 -1.52
N PRO A 46 14.73 6.70 -2.65
CA PRO A 46 14.35 8.10 -2.67
C PRO A 46 13.12 8.35 -1.80
N ILE A 47 13.11 9.51 -1.14
CA ILE A 47 12.09 9.87 -0.14
C ILE A 47 10.92 10.60 -0.80
N LEU A 48 9.71 10.19 -0.43
CA LEU A 48 8.47 10.93 -0.63
C LEU A 48 8.24 11.76 0.63
N ASN A 49 8.34 13.09 0.49
CA ASN A 49 8.13 14.01 1.59
C ASN A 49 6.75 14.66 1.48
N TYR A 50 5.96 14.54 2.55
CA TYR A 50 4.67 15.20 2.69
C TYR A 50 4.87 16.45 3.53
N GLU A 51 5.34 17.53 2.90
CA GLU A 51 5.86 18.73 3.59
C GLU A 51 4.94 19.31 4.69
N THR A 52 3.62 19.08 4.60
CA THR A 52 2.61 19.58 5.56
C THR A 52 1.34 18.68 5.68
N GLY A 53 1.38 17.45 5.17
CA GLY A 53 0.20 16.58 5.08
C GLY A 53 -0.09 15.82 6.38
N PRO A 54 -1.36 15.53 6.73
CA PRO A 54 -1.71 14.62 7.83
C PRO A 54 -1.07 13.24 7.63
N ALA A 55 -0.60 12.61 8.69
CA ALA A 55 0.06 11.30 8.61
C ALA A 55 -0.86 10.20 8.05
N ILE A 56 -2.15 10.25 8.38
CA ILE A 56 -3.18 9.37 7.80
C ILE A 56 -3.19 9.47 6.26
N ALA A 57 -3.08 10.68 5.71
CA ALA A 57 -3.04 10.85 4.25
C ALA A 57 -1.78 10.21 3.64
N ALA A 58 -0.63 10.33 4.30
CA ALA A 58 0.60 9.67 3.89
C ALA A 58 0.47 8.13 3.92
N ALA A 59 -0.17 7.56 4.95
CA ALA A 59 -0.43 6.12 5.04
C ALA A 59 -1.38 5.64 3.93
N LEU A 60 -2.44 6.40 3.61
CA LEU A 60 -3.36 6.10 2.51
C LEU A 60 -2.65 6.12 1.15
N VAL A 61 -1.79 7.12 0.91
CA VAL A 61 -0.96 7.18 -0.30
C VAL A 61 0.00 6.01 -0.36
N MET A 62 0.65 5.65 0.75
CA MET A 62 1.53 4.48 0.83
C MET A 62 0.81 3.19 0.48
N ALA A 63 -0.41 3.00 0.97
CA ALA A 63 -1.23 1.84 0.64
C ALA A 63 -1.52 1.79 -0.85
N ASN A 64 -1.95 2.92 -1.43
CA ASN A 64 -2.28 3.01 -2.84
C ASN A 64 -1.08 2.67 -3.73
N MET A 65 0.07 3.27 -3.40
CA MET A 65 1.35 3.05 -4.09
C MET A 65 1.86 1.61 -4.01
N ASN A 66 1.38 0.80 -3.06
CA ASN A 66 1.71 -0.61 -2.95
C ASN A 66 0.64 -1.55 -3.53
N SER A 67 -0.45 -1.03 -4.09
CA SER A 67 -1.51 -1.84 -4.71
C SER A 67 -1.07 -2.43 -6.06
N LEU A 68 -1.57 -3.63 -6.38
CA LEU A 68 -1.33 -4.29 -7.67
C LEU A 68 -1.87 -3.50 -8.87
N PRO A 69 -3.07 -2.88 -8.84
CA PRO A 69 -3.53 -2.02 -9.92
C PRO A 69 -2.57 -0.85 -10.21
N LEU A 70 -2.06 -0.17 -9.17
CA LEU A 70 -1.09 0.91 -9.35
C LEU A 70 0.26 0.39 -9.84
N ASP A 71 0.74 -0.75 -9.34
CA ASP A 71 1.98 -1.39 -9.82
C ASP A 71 1.90 -1.74 -11.31
N TRP A 72 0.75 -2.26 -11.73
CA TRP A 72 0.47 -2.54 -13.14
C TRP A 72 0.53 -1.26 -13.99
N ALA A 73 -0.09 -0.16 -13.54
CA ALA A 73 0.00 1.13 -14.21
C ALA A 73 1.44 1.68 -14.24
N ALA A 74 2.20 1.52 -13.15
CA ALA A 74 3.60 1.92 -13.07
C ALA A 74 4.46 1.13 -14.06
N ARG A 75 4.22 -0.17 -14.21
CA ARG A 75 4.92 -1.05 -15.16
C ARG A 75 4.82 -0.57 -16.61
N LEU A 76 3.70 0.00 -17.01
CA LEU A 76 3.52 0.57 -18.35
C LEU A 76 4.37 1.82 -18.59
N SER A 77 4.74 2.53 -17.52
CA SER A 77 5.49 3.79 -17.59
C SER A 77 7.00 3.59 -17.46
N VAL A 78 7.44 2.44 -16.95
CA VAL A 78 8.85 2.15 -16.65
C VAL A 78 9.50 1.47 -17.85
N GLY A 79 10.35 2.20 -18.58
CA GLY A 79 11.09 1.68 -19.74
C GLY A 79 12.42 1.00 -19.44
N GLY A 80 12.89 1.00 -18.19
CA GLY A 80 14.17 0.44 -17.78
C GLY A 80 14.18 0.08 -16.30
N THR A 81 15.35 -0.03 -15.68
CA THR A 81 15.41 -0.45 -14.27
C THR A 81 15.30 0.69 -13.26
N ASN A 82 15.40 1.95 -13.69
CA ASN A 82 15.38 3.09 -12.79
C ASN A 82 13.97 3.65 -12.62
N MET A 83 13.49 3.65 -11.38
CA MET A 83 12.25 4.33 -11.00
C MET A 83 12.56 5.80 -10.71
N ASN A 84 12.34 6.67 -11.70
CA ASN A 84 12.65 8.09 -11.60
C ASN A 84 11.47 8.90 -11.04
N PHE A 85 11.74 10.04 -10.40
CA PHE A 85 10.72 10.92 -9.85
C PHE A 85 9.67 11.38 -10.87
N PHE A 86 10.03 11.59 -12.14
CA PHE A 86 9.06 11.99 -13.15
C PHE A 86 8.01 10.91 -13.43
N ILE A 87 8.35 9.62 -13.27
CA ILE A 87 7.41 8.50 -13.36
C ILE A 87 6.51 8.52 -12.12
N VAL A 88 7.12 8.59 -10.93
CA VAL A 88 6.39 8.56 -9.65
C VAL A 88 5.38 9.71 -9.55
N LYS A 89 5.73 10.91 -10.03
CA LYS A 89 4.85 12.09 -10.07
C LYS A 89 3.63 11.95 -10.98
N GLN A 90 3.63 10.97 -11.88
CA GLN A 90 2.55 10.71 -12.84
C GLN A 90 1.69 9.50 -12.45
N LEU A 91 2.07 8.76 -11.41
CA LEU A 91 1.31 7.59 -10.97
C LEU A 91 -0.09 8.00 -10.49
N PRO A 92 -1.11 7.17 -10.74
CA PRO A 92 -2.50 7.52 -10.48
C PRO A 92 -2.82 7.40 -8.98
N VAL A 93 -2.34 8.35 -8.18
CA VAL A 93 -2.62 8.42 -6.74
C VAL A 93 -3.88 9.25 -6.51
N PHE A 94 -4.81 8.71 -5.71
CA PHE A 94 -6.04 9.42 -5.37
C PHE A 94 -5.81 10.63 -4.47
N PRO A 95 -6.60 11.71 -4.63
CA PRO A 95 -6.61 12.81 -3.69
C PRO A 95 -7.28 12.39 -2.36
N PRO A 96 -6.99 13.07 -1.24
CA PRO A 96 -7.51 12.71 0.09
C PRO A 96 -9.04 12.53 0.15
N GLU A 97 -9.79 13.34 -0.59
CA GLU A 97 -11.26 13.32 -0.59
C GLU A 97 -11.84 12.01 -1.17
N ALA A 98 -11.09 11.32 -2.03
CA ALA A 98 -11.54 10.04 -2.58
C ALA A 98 -11.64 8.95 -1.51
N TYR A 99 -10.81 9.01 -0.47
CA TYR A 99 -10.80 8.03 0.61
C TYR A 99 -11.97 8.20 1.59
N LEU A 100 -12.68 9.35 1.55
CA LEU A 100 -13.88 9.58 2.35
C LEU A 100 -15.15 8.96 1.74
N GLN A 101 -15.05 8.43 0.51
CA GLN A 101 -16.15 7.74 -0.15
C GLN A 101 -16.33 6.33 0.44
N ARG A 102 -17.53 5.78 0.28
CA ARG A 102 -17.85 4.41 0.71
C ARG A 102 -17.93 3.49 -0.51
N PRO A 103 -17.33 2.29 -0.48
CA PRO A 103 -17.48 1.30 -1.55
C PRO A 103 -18.91 0.78 -1.68
N HIS A 104 -19.65 0.71 -0.56
CA HIS A 104 -21.03 0.24 -0.50
C HIS A 104 -21.82 1.06 0.56
N PRO A 105 -23.14 1.29 0.40
CA PRO A 105 -23.94 2.12 1.33
C PRO A 105 -23.90 1.67 2.80
N HIS A 106 -23.68 0.38 3.05
CA HIS A 106 -23.65 -0.20 4.39
C HIS A 106 -22.22 -0.43 4.93
N MET A 107 -21.19 0.04 4.23
CA MET A 107 -19.80 -0.10 4.64
C MET A 107 -19.23 1.21 5.18
N GLU A 108 -18.15 1.09 5.94
CA GLU A 108 -17.25 2.19 6.29
C GLU A 108 -16.63 2.84 5.06
N THR A 109 -16.03 4.01 5.24
CA THR A 109 -15.30 4.72 4.19
C THR A 109 -14.05 3.95 3.78
N TYR A 110 -13.50 4.25 2.59
CA TYR A 110 -12.23 3.67 2.16
C TYR A 110 -11.10 3.94 3.16
N ALA A 111 -11.06 5.13 3.77
CA ALA A 111 -10.07 5.46 4.78
C ALA A 111 -10.15 4.52 6.00
N GLU A 112 -11.35 4.29 6.52
CA GLU A 112 -11.61 3.40 7.66
C GLU A 112 -11.29 1.93 7.33
N LEU A 113 -11.47 1.51 6.07
CA LEU A 113 -11.04 0.18 5.63
C LEU A 113 -9.51 0.09 5.47
N ILE A 114 -8.85 1.11 4.92
CA ILE A 114 -7.43 1.03 4.55
C ILE A 114 -6.52 1.24 5.77
N VAL A 115 -6.81 2.21 6.64
CA VAL A 115 -5.91 2.62 7.73
C VAL A 115 -5.53 1.47 8.66
N PRO A 116 -6.48 0.66 9.20
CA PRO A 116 -6.13 -0.45 10.09
C PRO A 116 -5.25 -1.51 9.41
N ARG A 117 -5.47 -1.74 8.11
CA ARG A 117 -4.69 -2.70 7.31
C ARG A 117 -3.26 -2.24 7.12
N VAL A 118 -3.07 -0.97 6.78
CA VAL A 118 -1.73 -0.38 6.60
C VAL A 118 -0.99 -0.33 7.93
N LEU A 119 -1.69 0.03 9.01
CA LEU A 119 -1.16 0.02 10.36
C LEU A 119 -0.56 -1.35 10.71
N GLU A 120 -1.33 -2.43 10.55
CA GLU A 120 -0.87 -3.79 10.83
C GLU A 120 0.28 -4.23 9.91
N LEU A 121 0.27 -3.81 8.64
CA LEU A 121 1.33 -4.17 7.69
C LEU A 121 2.66 -3.44 7.92
N VAL A 122 2.62 -2.23 8.46
CA VAL A 122 3.80 -1.35 8.63
C VAL A 122 4.38 -1.44 10.04
N TYR A 123 3.53 -1.43 11.08
CA TYR A 123 3.99 -1.47 12.47
C TYR A 123 4.16 -2.91 12.97
N THR A 124 5.10 -3.64 12.36
CA THR A 124 5.41 -5.02 12.71
C THR A 124 6.73 -5.13 13.48
N VAL A 125 6.73 -5.89 14.58
CA VAL A 125 7.91 -6.38 15.36
C VAL A 125 8.83 -5.32 16.02
N THR A 126 9.03 -4.13 15.46
CA THR A 126 9.96 -3.12 16.02
C THR A 126 9.25 -1.85 16.50
N GLU A 127 9.76 -1.27 17.59
CA GLU A 127 9.26 0.00 18.13
C GLU A 127 9.71 1.23 17.33
N ASP A 128 10.61 1.05 16.36
CA ASP A 128 11.17 2.17 15.58
C ASP A 128 10.11 2.91 14.74
N LEU A 129 8.97 2.24 14.47
CA LEU A 129 7.81 2.80 13.78
C LEU A 129 6.65 3.13 14.72
N GLN A 130 6.88 3.18 16.04
CA GLN A 130 5.83 3.54 17.00
C GLN A 130 5.21 4.90 16.69
N GLY A 131 6.01 5.88 16.24
CA GLY A 131 5.46 7.19 15.88
C GLY A 131 4.53 7.14 14.66
N PHE A 132 4.79 6.26 13.68
CA PHE A 132 3.83 5.98 12.59
C PHE A 132 2.51 5.42 13.15
N ALA A 133 2.58 4.54 14.15
CA ALA A 133 1.39 3.96 14.75
C ALA A 133 0.57 5.00 15.54
N ARG A 134 1.22 5.84 16.35
CA ARG A 134 0.57 6.92 17.10
C ARG A 134 -0.09 7.95 16.18
N ASP A 135 0.57 8.27 15.08
CA ASP A 135 0.06 9.13 14.02
C ASP A 135 -1.25 8.61 13.38
N LEU A 136 -1.48 7.29 13.44
CA LEU A 136 -2.71 6.62 13.01
C LEU A 136 -3.68 6.34 14.18
N GLY A 137 -3.39 6.85 15.38
CA GLY A 137 -4.22 6.70 16.57
C GLY A 137 -4.03 5.38 17.33
N TYR A 138 -2.91 4.69 17.13
CA TYR A 138 -2.61 3.42 17.81
C TYR A 138 -1.42 3.53 18.78
N ASP A 139 -1.68 3.28 20.05
CA ASP A 139 -0.69 3.32 21.15
C ASP A 139 -0.30 1.92 21.66
N GLY A 140 -0.78 0.85 21.02
CA GLY A 140 -0.48 -0.54 21.41
C GLY A 140 0.92 -1.00 20.97
N PRO A 141 1.31 -2.25 21.32
CA PRO A 141 2.58 -2.83 20.88
C PRO A 141 2.55 -3.16 19.37
N PRO A 142 3.74 -3.36 18.73
CA PRO A 142 3.84 -3.79 17.35
C PRO A 142 3.09 -5.11 17.09
N PHE A 143 2.52 -5.23 15.89
CA PHE A 143 1.83 -6.45 15.49
C PHE A 143 2.84 -7.59 15.28
N PRO A 144 2.52 -8.84 15.72
CA PRO A 144 3.36 -9.99 15.46
C PRO A 144 3.43 -10.29 13.96
N TRP A 145 4.59 -10.74 13.48
CA TRP A 145 4.75 -11.13 12.09
C TRP A 145 4.02 -12.45 11.81
N ASP A 146 3.06 -12.41 10.89
CA ASP A 146 2.34 -13.56 10.34
C ASP A 146 2.24 -13.41 8.81
N GLY A 147 2.87 -14.32 8.07
CA GLY A 147 2.94 -14.27 6.61
C GLY A 147 1.58 -14.48 5.93
N ASP A 148 0.76 -15.39 6.45
CA ASP A 148 -0.55 -15.69 5.86
C ASP A 148 -1.54 -14.54 6.15
N ARG A 149 -1.50 -13.97 7.37
CA ARG A 149 -2.27 -12.78 7.72
C ARG A 149 -1.88 -11.59 6.86
N ARG A 150 -0.57 -11.39 6.69
CA ARG A 150 -0.01 -10.32 5.85
C ARG A 150 -0.50 -10.45 4.41
N HIS A 151 -0.43 -11.65 3.82
CA HIS A 151 -0.88 -11.90 2.45
C HIS A 151 -2.37 -11.57 2.30
N ARG A 152 -3.21 -12.03 3.22
CA ARG A 152 -4.65 -11.69 3.22
C ARG A 152 -4.87 -10.18 3.24
N ILE A 153 -4.24 -9.46 4.18
CA ILE A 153 -4.40 -8.01 4.30
C ILE A 153 -3.94 -7.29 3.02
N GLN A 154 -2.82 -7.72 2.42
CA GLN A 154 -2.35 -7.17 1.15
C GLN A 154 -3.38 -7.40 0.03
N SER A 155 -3.94 -8.61 -0.08
CA SER A 155 -4.95 -8.93 -1.08
C SER A 155 -6.25 -8.15 -0.90
N GLU A 156 -6.65 -7.88 0.34
CA GLU A 156 -7.80 -7.02 0.64
C GLU A 156 -7.55 -5.58 0.20
N LEU A 157 -6.35 -5.03 0.45
CA LEU A 157 -5.97 -3.71 -0.02
C LEU A 157 -5.99 -3.63 -1.56
N ASP A 158 -5.46 -4.65 -2.24
CA ASP A 158 -5.48 -4.72 -3.70
C ASP A 158 -6.91 -4.70 -4.26
N ALA A 159 -7.84 -5.43 -3.63
CA ALA A 159 -9.26 -5.42 -3.99
C ALA A 159 -9.94 -4.07 -3.73
N ILE A 160 -9.65 -3.43 -2.58
CA ILE A 160 -10.14 -2.10 -2.24
C ILE A 160 -9.70 -1.09 -3.31
N PHE A 161 -8.41 -1.07 -3.65
CA PHE A 161 -7.88 -0.16 -4.65
C PHE A 161 -8.42 -0.46 -6.04
N ALA A 162 -8.58 -1.72 -6.42
CA ALA A 162 -9.24 -2.08 -7.69
C ALA A 162 -10.65 -1.45 -7.78
N ARG A 163 -11.41 -1.47 -6.68
CA ARG A 163 -12.73 -0.82 -6.63
C ARG A 163 -12.65 0.70 -6.70
N MET A 164 -11.69 1.33 -6.00
CA MET A 164 -11.45 2.77 -6.09
C MET A 164 -11.07 3.21 -7.52
N TYR A 165 -10.28 2.39 -8.22
CA TYR A 165 -9.94 2.58 -9.64
C TYR A 165 -11.08 2.27 -10.60
N ARG A 166 -12.24 1.84 -10.08
CA ARG A 166 -13.44 1.48 -10.85
C ARG A 166 -13.20 0.33 -11.83
N LEU A 167 -12.26 -0.55 -11.50
CA LEU A 167 -12.08 -1.80 -12.22
C LEU A 167 -13.30 -2.69 -11.99
N ASP A 168 -13.71 -3.41 -13.02
CA ASP A 168 -14.58 -4.55 -12.84
C ASP A 168 -13.79 -5.82 -12.54
N ARG A 169 -14.51 -6.91 -12.28
CA ARG A 169 -13.90 -8.20 -11.93
C ARG A 169 -13.02 -8.73 -13.08
N SER A 170 -13.44 -8.52 -14.33
CA SER A 170 -12.72 -9.00 -15.51
C SER A 170 -11.45 -8.18 -15.78
N ASP A 171 -11.49 -6.86 -15.55
CA ASP A 171 -10.32 -5.99 -15.59
C ASP A 171 -9.28 -6.45 -14.57
N LEU A 172 -9.72 -6.71 -13.33
CA LEU A 172 -8.85 -7.15 -12.25
C LEU A 172 -8.24 -8.53 -12.53
N GLU A 173 -9.05 -9.49 -13.03
CA GLU A 173 -8.53 -10.79 -13.49
C GLU A 173 -7.47 -10.64 -14.57
N TRP A 174 -7.71 -9.77 -15.55
CA TRP A 174 -6.77 -9.50 -16.63
C TRP A 174 -5.50 -8.82 -16.15
N ILE A 175 -5.58 -7.91 -15.18
CA ILE A 175 -4.39 -7.29 -14.55
C ILE A 175 -3.57 -8.35 -13.81
N LEU A 176 -4.20 -9.24 -13.05
CA LEU A 176 -3.54 -10.24 -12.23
C LEU A 176 -2.88 -11.35 -13.05
N ASP A 177 -3.57 -11.81 -14.09
CA ASP A 177 -3.23 -13.01 -14.87
C ASP A 177 -3.73 -12.90 -16.33
N PRO A 178 -3.12 -12.02 -17.14
CA PRO A 178 -3.50 -11.87 -18.54
C PRO A 178 -3.11 -13.10 -19.35
N SER A 179 -3.86 -13.37 -20.42
CA SER A 179 -3.49 -14.42 -21.37
C SER A 179 -2.27 -14.01 -22.22
N PRO A 180 -1.40 -14.97 -22.61
CA PRO A 180 -0.29 -14.71 -23.52
C PRO A 180 -0.74 -14.01 -24.83
N PRO A 181 0.07 -13.10 -25.40
CA PRO A 181 1.48 -12.80 -25.08
C PRO A 181 1.69 -11.78 -23.95
N SER A 182 0.62 -11.26 -23.33
CA SER A 182 0.72 -10.29 -22.24
C SER A 182 1.08 -10.97 -20.92
N LEU A 183 1.94 -10.34 -20.12
CA LEU A 183 2.30 -10.79 -18.77
C LEU A 183 2.39 -9.59 -17.84
N SER A 184 1.68 -9.63 -16.72
CA SER A 184 1.69 -8.56 -15.71
C SER A 184 2.56 -8.92 -14.51
N PHE A 185 2.25 -10.05 -13.86
CA PHE A 185 2.88 -10.49 -12.61
C PHE A 185 3.44 -11.92 -12.70
N SER A 186 4.02 -12.29 -13.85
CA SER A 186 4.50 -13.67 -14.09
C SER A 186 5.48 -14.16 -13.03
N VAL A 187 6.43 -13.32 -12.60
CA VAL A 187 7.38 -13.69 -11.54
C VAL A 187 6.67 -13.92 -10.20
N LEU A 188 5.64 -13.13 -9.86
CA LEU A 188 4.85 -13.37 -8.65
C LEU A 188 4.10 -14.71 -8.75
N GLN A 189 3.42 -14.93 -9.87
CA GLN A 189 2.67 -16.15 -10.17
C GLN A 189 3.57 -17.39 -10.14
N GLU A 190 4.70 -17.38 -10.83
CA GLU A 190 5.67 -18.49 -10.87
C GLU A 190 6.18 -18.85 -9.47
N ASN A 191 6.49 -17.83 -8.66
CA ASN A 191 6.95 -18.06 -7.29
C ASN A 191 5.85 -18.67 -6.41
N GLU A 192 4.61 -18.18 -6.50
CA GLU A 192 3.50 -18.75 -5.72
C GLU A 192 3.11 -20.16 -6.19
N LEU A 193 3.16 -20.43 -7.50
CA LEU A 193 2.96 -21.78 -8.03
C LEU A 193 4.06 -22.74 -7.56
N ALA A 194 5.31 -22.29 -7.48
CA ALA A 194 6.41 -23.11 -6.98
C ALA A 194 6.29 -23.41 -5.47
N GLU A 195 5.86 -22.43 -4.68
CA GLU A 195 5.79 -22.53 -3.22
C GLU A 195 4.49 -23.20 -2.72
N PHE A 196 3.35 -22.83 -3.31
CA PHE A 196 2.02 -23.20 -2.84
C PHE A 196 1.24 -24.09 -3.82
N SER A 197 1.78 -24.37 -5.02
CA SER A 197 1.07 -25.04 -6.12
C SER A 197 -0.19 -24.30 -6.59
N GLU A 198 -0.32 -23.01 -6.24
CA GLU A 198 -1.50 -22.21 -6.48
C GLU A 198 -1.13 -20.72 -6.55
N TYR A 199 -1.77 -19.95 -7.44
CA TYR A 199 -1.61 -18.50 -7.50
C TYR A 199 -2.51 -17.81 -6.45
N ARG A 200 -2.12 -17.93 -5.17
CA ARG A 200 -2.88 -17.47 -4.00
C ARG A 200 -3.25 -16.00 -4.05
N THR A 201 -2.37 -15.12 -4.53
CA THR A 201 -2.66 -13.69 -4.69
C THR A 201 -3.88 -13.50 -5.58
N LYS A 202 -3.96 -14.16 -6.73
CA LYS A 202 -5.12 -14.03 -7.62
C LYS A 202 -6.41 -14.43 -6.93
N LEU A 203 -6.40 -15.56 -6.22
CA LEU A 203 -7.59 -16.08 -5.54
C LEU A 203 -8.06 -15.16 -4.42
N LEU A 204 -7.15 -14.75 -3.53
CA LEU A 204 -7.48 -13.91 -2.38
C LEU A 204 -7.94 -12.51 -2.80
N VAL A 205 -7.29 -11.92 -3.81
CA VAL A 205 -7.68 -10.60 -4.33
C VAL A 205 -9.07 -10.65 -4.95
N LEU A 206 -9.36 -11.67 -5.79
CA LEU A 206 -10.68 -11.83 -6.40
C LEU A 206 -11.76 -12.15 -5.36
N GLN A 207 -11.44 -12.98 -4.36
CA GLN A 207 -12.36 -13.27 -3.26
C GLN A 207 -12.71 -12.00 -2.48
N ALA A 208 -11.71 -11.18 -2.10
CA ALA A 208 -11.94 -9.92 -1.40
C ALA A 208 -12.72 -8.92 -2.27
N PHE A 209 -12.47 -8.90 -3.59
CA PHE A 209 -13.20 -8.06 -4.53
C PHE A 209 -14.68 -8.47 -4.66
N ASP A 210 -14.95 -9.77 -4.70
CA ASP A 210 -16.30 -10.32 -4.74
C ASP A 210 -17.07 -9.99 -3.44
N GLN A 211 -16.41 -10.07 -2.27
CA GLN A 211 -16.98 -9.64 -0.98
C GLN A 211 -17.34 -8.15 -0.97
N LEU A 212 -16.41 -7.27 -1.37
CA LEU A 212 -16.64 -5.82 -1.47
C LEU A 212 -17.84 -5.50 -2.37
N THR A 213 -17.97 -6.23 -3.47
CA THR A 213 -19.06 -6.05 -4.44
C THR A 213 -20.42 -6.46 -3.88
N GLN A 214 -20.45 -7.48 -3.01
CA GLN A 214 -21.66 -7.97 -2.36
C GLN A 214 -22.09 -7.12 -1.15
N GLY A 215 -21.27 -6.17 -0.72
CA GLY A 215 -21.54 -5.35 0.46
C GLY A 215 -21.02 -5.96 1.77
N ASP A 216 -20.22 -7.02 1.68
CA ASP A 216 -19.54 -7.63 2.83
C ASP A 216 -18.11 -7.09 2.96
N PRO A 217 -17.75 -6.42 4.07
CA PRO A 217 -16.41 -5.91 4.22
C PRO A 217 -15.43 -7.09 4.24
N PRO A 218 -14.34 -7.07 3.44
CA PRO A 218 -13.29 -8.07 3.54
C PRO A 218 -12.85 -8.08 5.00
N THR A 219 -12.95 -9.23 5.64
CA THR A 219 -12.98 -9.26 7.10
C THR A 219 -11.55 -9.26 7.63
N LEU A 220 -11.21 -8.25 8.45
CA LEU A 220 -10.06 -8.31 9.35
C LEU A 220 -10.30 -9.36 10.46
N GLN A 221 -10.46 -10.64 10.10
CA GLN A 221 -10.53 -11.70 11.10
C GLN A 221 -9.15 -11.78 11.78
N GLY A 222 -9.08 -11.30 13.02
CA GLY A 222 -7.89 -11.39 13.87
C GLY A 222 -7.34 -10.08 14.45
N ALA A 223 -8.02 -8.94 14.30
CA ALA A 223 -7.68 -7.74 15.05
C ALA A 223 -8.94 -7.13 15.68
N GLU A 224 -9.14 -7.38 16.97
CA GLU A 224 -9.92 -6.50 17.83
C GLU A 224 -9.16 -5.17 18.01
N ALA A 225 -8.98 -4.43 16.93
CA ALA A 225 -8.57 -3.05 16.96
C ALA A 225 -9.73 -2.24 16.39
N LYS A 226 -10.79 -2.10 17.19
CA LYS A 226 -11.68 -0.96 17.02
C LYS A 226 -10.84 0.26 17.38
N LEU A 227 -10.57 1.11 16.38
CA LEU A 227 -10.17 2.50 16.59
C LEU A 227 -11.31 3.25 17.31
#